data_AF-A0A951TW73-F1
#
_entry.id   AF-A0A951TW73-F1
#
_cell.length_a   1.000
_cell.length_b   1.000
_cell.length_c   1.000
_cell.angle_alpha   90.00
_cell.angle_beta   90.00
_cell.angle_gamma   90.00
#
_symmetry.space_group_name_H-M   'P 1'
#
loop_
_entity.id
_entity.type
_entity.pdbx_description
1 polymer ?
#
loop_
_entity_poly.entity_id
_entity_poly.type
_entity_poly.pdbx_seq_one_letter_code
_entity_poly.pdbx_strand_id
1 'polypeptide(L)'
;MHEDEATSTEFALMDILLRLAAVNEQPWEPNRIQFTTESSLKKSSREAALQRLVQLGAIASYRPNEESGYWDVDLGQQFEAIITRYSRKSGNATIFSQPSTEPAQSRLITKTGLGQYQWKGQPIDLDPTSLPYKVFDILFIHSANGGLVSYETIERELIKQGEQPAPNPEKARKRIQNAARSKQQGFTRYAKVNGILLADLLTAYPTSIELIEHVRGEGLKINNPIG
;
A
#
# COMPACT_ATOMS: atom_id res chain seq x y z
N MET A 1 26.42 -29.26 8.93
CA MET A 1 25.11 -29.83 8.58
C MET A 1 24.09 -29.24 9.56
N HIS A 2 23.57 -28.05 9.29
CA HIS A 2 22.68 -27.29 10.21
C HIS A 2 21.51 -26.62 9.44
N GLU A 3 21.09 -27.18 8.30
CA GLU A 3 20.11 -26.53 7.41
C GLU A 3 18.64 -26.97 7.62
N ASP A 4 18.33 -27.90 8.53
CA ASP A 4 16.97 -28.51 8.56
C ASP A 4 15.99 -28.03 9.64
N GLU A 5 16.41 -27.32 10.70
CA GLU A 5 15.46 -26.87 11.74
C GLU A 5 14.71 -25.57 11.38
N ALA A 6 15.36 -24.66 10.64
CA ALA A 6 14.75 -23.40 10.22
C ALA A 6 13.54 -23.63 9.28
N THR A 7 13.61 -24.64 8.41
CA THR A 7 12.51 -24.92 7.47
C THR A 7 11.28 -25.54 8.13
N SER A 8 11.41 -26.32 9.22
CA SER A 8 10.23 -26.83 9.94
C SER A 8 9.41 -25.71 10.59
N THR A 9 10.11 -24.74 11.20
CA THR A 9 9.49 -23.60 11.87
C THR A 9 8.82 -22.65 10.88
N GLU A 10 9.46 -22.39 9.74
CA GLU A 10 8.90 -21.58 8.64
C GLU A 10 7.64 -22.20 8.03
N PHE A 11 7.62 -23.52 7.85
CA PHE A 11 6.44 -24.21 7.34
C PHE A 11 5.28 -24.20 8.33
N ALA A 12 5.57 -24.38 9.63
CA ALA A 12 4.56 -24.26 10.68
C ALA A 12 3.98 -22.85 10.76
N LEU A 13 4.82 -21.82 10.62
CA LEU A 13 4.41 -20.41 10.54
C LEU A 13 3.47 -20.16 9.36
N MET A 14 3.82 -20.66 8.17
CA MET A 14 2.99 -20.48 6.98
C MET A 14 1.68 -21.25 7.05
N ASP A 15 1.65 -22.45 7.62
CA ASP A 15 0.41 -23.20 7.86
C ASP A 15 -0.52 -22.45 8.84
N ILE A 16 0.05 -21.84 9.90
CA ILE A 16 -0.71 -20.98 10.82
C ILE A 16 -1.28 -19.76 10.07
N LEU A 17 -0.47 -19.06 9.28
CA LEU A 17 -0.90 -17.90 8.51
C LEU A 17 -1.98 -18.25 7.47
N LEU A 18 -1.84 -19.38 6.78
CA LEU A 18 -2.83 -19.88 5.83
C LEU A 18 -4.15 -20.21 6.51
N ARG A 19 -4.11 -20.88 7.67
CA ARG A 19 -5.31 -21.19 8.44
C ARG A 19 -6.01 -19.94 8.96
N LEU A 20 -5.25 -18.89 9.27
CA LEU A 20 -5.82 -17.61 9.65
C LEU A 20 -6.37 -16.83 8.44
N ALA A 21 -5.70 -16.90 7.27
CA ALA A 21 -6.09 -16.21 6.04
C ALA A 21 -7.25 -16.88 5.28
N ALA A 22 -7.37 -18.21 5.31
CA ALA A 22 -8.41 -18.99 4.64
C ALA A 22 -9.84 -18.72 5.15
N VAL A 23 -9.99 -17.85 6.15
CA VAL A 23 -11.28 -17.44 6.72
C VAL A 23 -11.71 -16.05 6.23
N ASN A 24 -10.95 -15.43 5.31
CA ASN A 24 -11.19 -14.05 4.89
C ASN A 24 -11.53 -13.95 3.39
N GLU A 25 -12.70 -13.39 3.08
CA GLU A 25 -13.19 -13.15 1.70
C GLU A 25 -12.73 -11.80 1.11
N GLN A 26 -11.82 -11.09 1.80
CA GLN A 26 -11.35 -9.75 1.42
C GLN A 26 -9.97 -9.77 0.75
N PRO A 27 -9.68 -8.81 -0.16
CA PRO A 27 -8.42 -8.75 -0.89
C PRO A 27 -7.23 -8.47 0.04
N TRP A 28 -6.12 -9.17 -0.21
CA TRP A 28 -4.89 -9.10 0.58
C TRP A 28 -4.20 -7.73 0.49
N GLU A 29 -3.86 -7.13 1.63
CA GLU A 29 -3.00 -5.94 1.72
C GLU A 29 -1.56 -6.34 2.08
N PRO A 30 -0.52 -5.83 1.40
CA PRO A 30 0.86 -6.34 1.53
C PRO A 30 1.49 -6.27 2.92
N ASN A 31 0.93 -5.46 3.84
CA ASN A 31 1.48 -5.22 5.17
C ASN A 31 0.43 -5.33 6.28
N ARG A 32 -0.75 -5.88 5.98
CA ARG A 32 -1.86 -5.96 6.92
C ARG A 32 -2.66 -7.22 6.64
N ILE A 33 -2.58 -8.17 7.56
CA ILE A 33 -3.48 -9.33 7.52
C ILE A 33 -4.59 -9.04 8.50
N GLN A 34 -5.78 -8.80 7.97
CA GLN A 34 -6.99 -8.70 8.77
C GLN A 34 -7.52 -10.11 9.02
N PHE A 35 -7.98 -10.40 10.23
CA PHE A 35 -8.66 -11.66 10.56
C PHE A 35 -10.00 -11.35 11.17
N THR A 36 -11.08 -11.95 10.67
CA THR A 36 -12.40 -11.80 11.28
C THR A 36 -12.38 -12.37 12.69
N THR A 37 -13.10 -11.70 13.60
CA THR A 37 -13.38 -12.23 14.94
C THR A 37 -14.11 -13.58 14.88
N GLU A 38 -14.86 -13.82 13.81
CA GLU A 38 -15.65 -15.04 13.51
C GLU A 38 -14.84 -16.24 12.96
N SER A 39 -13.52 -16.25 13.08
CA SER A 39 -12.75 -17.43 12.69
C SER A 39 -13.10 -18.66 13.55
N SER A 40 -13.16 -19.85 12.93
CA SER A 40 -13.45 -21.14 13.60
C SER A 40 -12.45 -21.53 14.69
N LEU A 41 -11.34 -20.79 14.81
CA LEU A 41 -10.38 -20.90 15.90
C LEU A 41 -10.86 -20.13 17.13
N LYS A 42 -10.89 -20.81 18.29
CA LYS A 42 -11.13 -20.18 19.59
C LYS A 42 -10.15 -19.02 19.81
N LYS A 43 -10.63 -17.91 20.40
CA LYS A 43 -9.84 -16.69 20.69
C LYS A 43 -8.47 -16.99 21.32
N SER A 44 -8.42 -17.90 22.30
CA SER A 44 -7.18 -18.31 22.98
C SER A 44 -6.18 -19.01 22.06
N SER A 45 -6.64 -19.84 21.12
CA SER A 45 -5.78 -20.49 20.12
C SER A 45 -5.24 -19.49 19.10
N ARG A 46 -6.02 -18.44 18.80
CA ARG A 46 -5.63 -17.37 17.87
C ARG A 46 -4.58 -16.44 18.47
N GLU A 47 -4.75 -16.00 19.71
CA GLU A 47 -3.75 -15.19 20.41
C GLU A 47 -2.45 -15.95 20.61
N ALA A 48 -2.50 -17.24 20.96
CA ALA A 48 -1.29 -18.08 21.06
C ALA A 48 -0.55 -18.20 19.72
N ALA A 49 -1.28 -18.31 18.60
CA ALA A 49 -0.70 -18.35 17.27
C ALA A 49 -0.01 -17.02 16.89
N LEU A 50 -0.65 -15.88 17.17
CA LEU A 50 -0.08 -14.55 16.93
C LEU A 50 1.14 -14.27 17.82
N GLN A 51 1.10 -14.64 19.10
CA GLN A 51 2.27 -14.56 19.98
C GLN A 51 3.44 -15.39 19.47
N ARG A 52 3.16 -16.58 18.94
CA ARG A 52 4.19 -17.44 18.36
C ARG A 52 4.80 -16.81 17.10
N LEU A 53 3.99 -16.18 16.27
CA LEU A 53 4.44 -15.42 15.09
C LEU A 53 5.35 -14.24 15.47
N VAL A 54 5.05 -13.53 16.57
CA VAL A 54 5.90 -12.45 17.11
C VAL A 54 7.24 -12.99 17.62
N GLN A 55 7.21 -14.06 18.42
CA GLN A 55 8.43 -14.68 18.96
C GLN A 55 9.39 -15.16 17.87
N LEU A 56 8.83 -15.54 16.72
CA LEU A 56 9.57 -16.03 15.57
C LEU A 56 9.98 -14.89 14.61
N GLY A 57 9.66 -13.63 14.93
CA GLY A 57 10.04 -12.45 14.13
C GLY A 57 9.28 -12.33 12.80
N ALA A 58 8.27 -13.17 12.56
CA ALA A 58 7.46 -13.17 11.34
C ALA A 58 6.49 -11.99 11.31
N ILE A 59 5.97 -11.57 12.47
CA ILE A 59 5.16 -10.36 12.61
C ILE A 59 5.80 -9.46 13.67
N ALA A 60 5.83 -8.16 13.42
CA ALA A 60 6.40 -7.16 14.32
C ALA A 60 5.46 -6.89 15.51
N SER A 61 4.16 -6.80 15.24
CA SER A 61 3.15 -6.61 16.28
C SER A 61 1.76 -7.05 15.80
N TYR A 62 0.84 -7.22 16.74
CA TYR A 62 -0.57 -7.44 16.44
C TYR A 62 -1.45 -6.71 17.47
N ARG A 63 -2.61 -6.18 17.03
CA ARG A 63 -3.58 -5.50 17.90
C ARG A 63 -5.01 -5.83 17.48
N PRO A 64 -5.92 -6.08 18.44
CA PRO A 64 -7.33 -6.17 18.12
C PRO A 64 -7.85 -4.77 17.77
N ASN A 65 -8.66 -4.69 16.72
CA ASN A 65 -9.37 -3.50 16.30
C ASN A 65 -10.86 -3.72 16.60
N GLU A 66 -11.31 -3.17 17.72
CA GLU A 66 -12.67 -3.36 18.22
C GLU A 66 -13.73 -2.68 17.34
N GLU A 67 -13.36 -1.61 16.63
CA GLU A 67 -14.27 -0.88 15.72
C GLU A 67 -14.55 -1.67 14.45
N SER A 68 -13.55 -2.39 13.94
CA SER A 68 -13.69 -3.18 12.72
C SER A 68 -14.05 -4.64 13.02
N GLY A 69 -13.82 -5.13 14.24
CA GLY A 69 -13.98 -6.54 14.59
C GLY A 69 -12.86 -7.43 14.03
N TYR A 70 -11.72 -6.83 13.66
CA TYR A 70 -10.55 -7.50 13.08
C TYR A 70 -9.32 -7.38 13.97
N TRP A 71 -8.23 -8.04 13.58
CA TRP A 71 -6.91 -7.82 14.15
C TRP A 71 -6.00 -7.15 13.12
N ASP A 72 -5.32 -6.09 13.54
CA ASP A 72 -4.28 -5.42 12.79
C ASP A 72 -2.95 -6.11 13.07
N VAL A 73 -2.35 -6.71 12.05
CA VAL A 73 -1.06 -7.41 12.14
C VAL A 73 -0.02 -6.68 11.30
N ASP A 74 1.05 -6.26 11.95
CA ASP A 74 2.20 -5.62 11.34
C ASP A 74 3.25 -6.69 11.02
N LEU A 75 3.67 -6.79 9.77
CA LEU A 75 4.57 -7.84 9.29
C LEU A 75 6.02 -7.47 9.61
N GLY A 76 6.80 -8.46 10.06
CA GLY A 76 8.21 -8.25 10.35
C GLY A 76 9.04 -8.20 9.06
N GLN A 77 10.22 -7.57 9.10
CA GLN A 77 11.16 -7.54 7.97
C GLN A 77 11.56 -8.92 7.43
N GLN A 78 11.43 -9.98 8.26
CA GLN A 78 11.76 -11.34 7.87
C GLN A 78 10.63 -12.06 7.12
N PHE A 79 9.41 -11.48 7.10
CA PHE A 79 8.22 -12.11 6.55
C PHE A 79 8.33 -12.41 5.05
N GLU A 80 8.81 -11.44 4.24
CA GLU A 80 8.99 -11.63 2.79
C GLU A 80 10.00 -12.74 2.48
N ALA A 81 11.08 -12.84 3.27
CA ALA A 81 12.07 -13.89 3.11
C ALA A 81 11.49 -15.27 3.43
N ILE A 82 10.64 -15.37 4.46
CA ILE A 82 9.97 -16.60 4.87
C ILE A 82 8.96 -17.05 3.80
N ILE A 83 8.14 -16.14 3.25
CA ILE A 83 7.20 -16.45 2.15
C ILE A 83 7.95 -16.94 0.90
N THR A 84 9.04 -16.26 0.54
CA THR A 84 9.84 -16.59 -0.64
C THR A 84 10.45 -17.99 -0.52
N ARG A 85 10.96 -18.36 0.67
CA ARG A 85 11.51 -19.70 0.93
C ARG A 85 10.43 -20.78 0.93
N TYR A 86 9.29 -20.53 1.57
CA TYR A 86 8.17 -21.47 1.60
C TYR A 86 7.62 -21.77 0.21
N SER A 87 7.46 -20.74 -0.62
CA SER A 87 6.95 -20.88 -1.99
C SER A 87 7.87 -21.71 -2.89
N ARG A 88 9.20 -21.64 -2.67
CA ARG A 88 10.18 -22.47 -3.39
C ARG A 88 10.18 -23.93 -2.95
N LYS A 89 10.01 -24.20 -1.64
CA LYS A 89 10.15 -25.56 -1.09
C LYS A 89 8.86 -26.37 -1.12
N SER A 90 7.68 -25.73 -1.08
CA SER A 90 6.39 -26.44 -1.06
C SER A 90 5.89 -26.88 -2.45
N GLY A 91 6.51 -26.43 -3.55
CA GLY A 91 6.02 -26.69 -4.92
C GLY A 91 4.65 -26.04 -5.24
N ASN A 92 3.94 -25.57 -4.21
CA ASN A 92 2.70 -24.83 -4.28
C ASN A 92 3.01 -23.33 -4.35
N ALA A 93 3.49 -22.89 -5.52
CA ALA A 93 3.63 -21.48 -5.84
C ALA A 93 2.28 -20.71 -5.87
N THR A 94 1.16 -21.39 -5.65
CA THR A 94 -0.19 -20.90 -5.97
C THR A 94 -1.02 -20.47 -4.75
N ILE A 95 -0.53 -20.64 -3.52
CA ILE A 95 -1.33 -20.29 -2.33
C ILE A 95 -1.11 -18.83 -1.88
N PHE A 96 0.00 -18.20 -2.27
CA PHE A 96 0.27 -16.75 -2.04
C PHE A 96 0.33 -15.92 -3.31
N SER A 97 0.01 -16.56 -4.42
CA SER A 97 -0.30 -15.93 -5.69
C SER A 97 -1.60 -16.55 -6.15
N GLN A 98 -2.70 -16.20 -5.49
CA GLN A 98 -3.92 -16.10 -6.26
C GLN A 98 -3.83 -14.73 -6.97
N PRO A 99 -3.41 -14.67 -8.26
CA PRO A 99 -4.07 -13.70 -9.10
C PRO A 99 -5.54 -14.07 -8.97
N SER A 100 -6.36 -13.11 -8.52
CA SER A 100 -7.81 -13.27 -8.57
C SER A 100 -8.18 -13.93 -9.91
N THR A 101 -8.95 -15.01 -9.87
CA THR A 101 -9.39 -15.73 -11.07
C THR A 101 -10.50 -14.98 -11.83
N GLU A 102 -10.76 -13.74 -11.43
CA GLU A 102 -11.27 -12.67 -12.31
C GLU A 102 -10.12 -11.70 -12.53
N PRO A 103 -9.86 -11.16 -13.74
CA PRO A 103 -8.77 -10.20 -13.93
C PRO A 103 -8.97 -9.06 -12.91
N ALA A 104 -8.15 -9.04 -11.85
CA ALA A 104 -8.13 -7.93 -10.91
C ALA A 104 -7.81 -6.74 -11.78
N GLN A 105 -8.81 -5.92 -11.95
CA GLN A 105 -8.79 -4.70 -12.70
C GLN A 105 -7.69 -3.83 -12.07
N SER A 106 -6.45 -3.95 -12.58
CA SER A 106 -5.27 -3.40 -11.93
C SER A 106 -5.30 -1.91 -12.12
N ARG A 107 -5.28 -1.13 -11.04
CA ARG A 107 -5.26 0.33 -11.17
C ARG A 107 -4.02 0.77 -11.95
N LEU A 108 -4.16 1.85 -12.71
CA LEU A 108 -3.11 2.41 -13.57
C LEU A 108 -1.80 2.69 -12.83
N ILE A 109 -1.91 3.24 -11.62
CA ILE A 109 -0.79 3.44 -10.70
C ILE A 109 -0.94 2.53 -9.49
N THR A 110 0.11 1.79 -9.17
CA THR A 110 0.21 0.97 -7.96
C THR A 110 1.40 1.42 -7.12
N LYS A 111 1.38 1.08 -5.83
CA LYS A 111 2.52 1.26 -4.93
C LYS A 111 3.05 -0.12 -4.54
N THR A 112 4.34 -0.34 -4.69
CA THR A 112 4.98 -1.61 -4.32
C THR A 112 5.09 -1.73 -2.80
N GLY A 113 5.36 -2.93 -2.28
CA GLY A 113 5.65 -3.14 -0.86
C GLY A 113 6.85 -2.33 -0.35
N LEU A 114 7.79 -1.98 -1.25
CA LEU A 114 8.94 -1.11 -0.98
C LEU A 114 8.59 0.40 -1.01
N GLY A 115 7.32 0.74 -1.23
CA GLY A 115 6.82 2.10 -1.24
C GLY A 115 7.06 2.88 -2.54
N GLN A 116 7.52 2.20 -3.60
CA GLN A 116 7.76 2.83 -4.91
C GLN A 116 6.51 2.80 -5.78
N TYR A 117 6.30 3.85 -6.58
CA TYR A 117 5.18 3.89 -7.52
C TYR A 117 5.49 3.16 -8.82
N GLN A 118 4.47 2.52 -9.38
CA GLN A 118 4.52 1.87 -10.67
C GLN A 118 3.35 2.31 -11.55
N TRP A 119 3.61 2.51 -12.83
CA TRP A 119 2.62 2.67 -13.89
C TRP A 119 2.50 1.37 -14.68
N LYS A 120 1.36 0.68 -14.62
CA LYS A 120 1.17 -0.63 -15.28
C LYS A 120 2.32 -1.61 -15.00
N GLY A 121 2.78 -1.67 -13.75
CA GLY A 121 3.88 -2.53 -13.31
C GLY A 121 5.29 -2.03 -13.64
N GLN A 122 5.45 -0.90 -14.34
CA GLN A 122 6.75 -0.28 -14.62
C GLN A 122 7.06 0.81 -13.58
N PRO A 123 8.30 0.89 -13.05
CA PRO A 123 8.64 1.87 -12.02
C PRO A 123 8.48 3.32 -12.51
N ILE A 124 7.90 4.16 -11.65
CA ILE A 124 7.88 5.61 -11.82
C ILE A 124 9.13 6.19 -11.15
N ASP A 125 9.99 6.79 -11.95
CA ASP A 125 11.15 7.57 -11.52
C ASP A 125 10.70 8.98 -11.10
N LEU A 126 10.79 9.23 -9.79
CA LEU A 126 10.55 10.54 -9.18
C LEU A 126 11.31 10.59 -7.85
N ASP A 127 11.93 11.73 -7.55
CA ASP A 127 12.63 11.98 -6.29
C ASP A 127 11.64 11.91 -5.09
N PRO A 128 11.79 10.94 -4.16
CA PRO A 128 10.92 10.78 -3.00
C PRO A 128 10.95 11.96 -2.04
N THR A 129 12.02 12.77 -2.07
CA THR A 129 12.15 13.96 -1.23
C THR A 129 11.44 15.17 -1.81
N SER A 130 11.07 15.12 -3.08
CA SER A 130 10.43 16.22 -3.77
C SER A 130 9.01 16.48 -3.27
N LEU A 131 8.63 17.75 -3.20
CA LEU A 131 7.27 18.15 -2.80
C LEU A 131 6.17 17.50 -3.67
N PRO A 132 6.30 17.37 -5.00
CA PRO A 132 5.33 16.66 -5.84
C PRO A 132 5.14 15.19 -5.44
N TYR A 133 6.23 14.50 -5.08
CA TYR A 133 6.15 13.11 -4.60
C TYR A 133 5.38 13.03 -3.29
N LYS A 134 5.75 13.85 -2.30
CA LYS A 134 5.11 13.87 -0.98
C LYS A 134 3.61 14.15 -1.06
N VAL A 135 3.23 15.14 -1.86
CA VAL A 135 1.81 15.47 -2.07
C VAL A 135 1.07 14.31 -2.73
N PHE A 136 1.64 13.70 -3.77
CA PHE A 136 1.02 12.54 -4.39
C PHE A 136 0.90 11.36 -3.42
N ASP A 137 1.91 11.14 -2.58
CA ASP A 137 1.92 10.05 -1.60
C ASP A 137 0.81 10.17 -0.56
N ILE A 138 0.66 11.37 0.00
CA ILE A 138 -0.45 11.69 0.91
C ILE A 138 -1.79 11.42 0.22
N LEU A 139 -1.97 11.91 -1.01
CA LEU A 139 -3.20 11.68 -1.75
C LEU A 139 -3.45 10.19 -2.00
N PHE A 140 -2.40 9.43 -2.34
CA PHE A 140 -2.49 8.00 -2.67
C PHE A 140 -2.88 7.17 -1.46
N ILE A 141 -2.23 7.38 -0.32
CA ILE A 141 -2.52 6.68 0.94
C ILE A 141 -3.97 6.96 1.37
N HIS A 142 -4.43 8.20 1.27
CA HIS A 142 -5.79 8.57 1.66
C HIS A 142 -6.85 8.21 0.61
N SER A 143 -6.47 7.88 -0.63
CA SER A 143 -7.40 7.51 -1.71
C SER A 143 -8.02 6.11 -1.55
N ALA A 144 -7.42 5.25 -0.73
CA ALA A 144 -7.95 3.91 -0.44
C ALA A 144 -9.36 3.95 0.21
N ASN A 145 -9.69 5.03 0.93
CA ASN A 145 -10.94 5.18 1.68
C ASN A 145 -12.02 6.04 0.97
N GLY A 146 -12.02 6.10 -0.36
CA GLY A 146 -13.13 6.76 -1.08
C GLY A 146 -12.96 8.25 -1.39
N GLY A 147 -11.75 8.80 -1.29
CA GLY A 147 -11.32 9.77 -2.30
C GLY A 147 -11.80 11.22 -2.15
N LEU A 148 -11.35 11.89 -1.11
CA LEU A 148 -11.13 13.33 -1.10
C LEU A 148 -10.20 13.67 0.08
N VAL A 149 -9.19 14.48 -0.16
CA VAL A 149 -8.27 14.94 0.88
C VAL A 149 -8.26 16.46 0.90
N SER A 150 -8.62 17.04 2.05
CA SER A 150 -8.63 18.49 2.22
C SER A 150 -7.21 19.08 2.22
N TYR A 151 -7.11 20.36 1.84
CA TYR A 151 -5.83 21.06 1.83
C TYR A 151 -5.19 21.14 3.22
N GLU A 152 -6.00 21.25 4.26
CA GLU A 152 -5.59 21.29 5.66
C GLU A 152 -4.99 19.95 6.11
N THR A 153 -5.56 18.83 5.64
CA THR A 153 -5.02 17.49 5.90
C THR A 153 -3.69 17.31 5.18
N ILE A 154 -3.61 17.68 3.90
CA ILE A 154 -2.37 17.58 3.11
C ILE A 154 -1.26 18.42 3.75
N GLU A 155 -1.55 19.68 4.12
CA GLU A 155 -0.57 20.56 4.76
C GLU A 155 -0.05 19.98 6.08
N ARG A 156 -0.93 19.42 6.90
CA ARG A 156 -0.56 18.79 8.17
C ARG A 156 0.39 17.60 7.96
N GLU A 157 0.11 16.74 6.98
CA GLU A 157 0.97 15.61 6.66
C GLU A 157 2.32 16.08 6.08
N LEU A 158 2.34 17.11 5.25
CA LEU A 158 3.59 17.71 4.75
C LEU A 158 4.48 18.22 5.90
N ILE A 159 3.89 18.91 6.87
CA ILE A 159 4.62 19.41 8.05
C ILE A 159 5.18 18.24 8.88
N LYS A 160 4.40 17.16 9.07
CA LYS A 160 4.89 15.93 9.73
C LYS A 160 6.07 15.30 8.98
N GLN A 161 6.10 15.43 7.66
CA GLN A 161 7.19 15.00 6.79
C GLN A 161 8.35 16.02 6.67
N GLY A 162 8.36 17.05 7.52
CA GLY A 162 9.46 18.02 7.64
C GLY A 162 9.37 19.23 6.70
N GLU A 163 8.28 19.40 5.95
CA GLU A 163 8.08 20.62 5.15
C GLU A 163 7.80 21.83 6.05
N GLN A 164 8.30 22.99 5.63
CA GLN A 164 8.01 24.24 6.33
C GLN A 164 6.51 24.57 6.20
N PRO A 165 5.84 24.99 7.29
CA PRO A 165 4.44 25.40 7.23
C PRO A 165 4.29 26.61 6.31
N ALA A 166 3.23 26.63 5.51
CA ALA A 166 2.94 27.81 4.71
C ALA A 166 2.53 28.99 5.62
N PRO A 167 2.81 30.25 5.23
CA PRO A 167 2.48 31.42 6.05
C PRO A 167 0.97 31.60 6.31
N ASN A 168 0.13 31.08 5.42
CA ASN A 168 -1.33 31.15 5.54
C ASN A 168 -2.01 30.05 4.69
N PRO A 169 -3.31 29.80 4.90
CA PRO A 169 -4.05 28.73 4.19
C PRO A 169 -4.08 28.90 2.66
N GLU A 170 -4.09 30.14 2.15
CA GLU A 170 -4.10 30.42 0.72
C GLU A 170 -2.78 30.01 0.05
N LYS A 171 -1.64 30.33 0.69
CA LYS A 171 -0.32 29.90 0.24
C LYS A 171 -0.14 28.39 0.35
N ALA A 172 -0.66 27.76 1.40
CA ALA A 172 -0.68 26.30 1.53
C ALA A 172 -1.41 25.67 0.34
N ARG A 173 -2.64 26.12 0.06
CA ARG A 173 -3.47 25.65 -1.06
C ARG A 173 -2.75 25.81 -2.39
N LYS A 174 -2.18 26.98 -2.67
CA LYS A 174 -1.46 27.25 -3.93
C LYS A 174 -0.23 26.34 -4.08
N ARG A 175 0.55 26.15 -3.02
CA ARG A 175 1.71 25.24 -3.01
C ARG A 175 1.29 23.80 -3.32
N ILE A 176 0.26 23.31 -2.62
CA ILE A 176 -0.27 21.95 -2.79
C ILE A 176 -0.82 21.76 -4.21
N GLN A 177 -1.60 22.72 -4.73
CA GLN A 177 -2.11 22.67 -6.09
C GLN A 177 -1.00 22.64 -7.14
N ASN A 178 0.07 23.43 -6.93
CA ASN A 178 1.21 23.43 -7.84
C ASN A 178 1.94 22.08 -7.84
N ALA A 179 2.21 21.52 -6.65
CA ALA A 179 2.88 20.24 -6.50
C ALA A 179 2.05 19.05 -7.02
N ALA A 180 0.71 19.12 -6.90
CA ALA A 180 -0.17 18.06 -7.38
C ALA A 180 -0.43 18.15 -8.89
N ARG A 181 -0.92 19.30 -9.38
CA ARG A 181 -1.58 19.42 -10.69
C ARG A 181 -0.90 20.35 -11.68
N SER A 182 0.07 21.17 -11.27
CA SER A 182 0.66 22.13 -12.21
C SER A 182 1.35 21.43 -13.38
N LYS A 183 1.06 21.87 -14.60
CA LYS A 183 1.78 21.40 -15.80
C LYS A 183 3.28 21.72 -15.75
N GLN A 184 3.67 22.71 -14.94
CA GLN A 184 5.06 23.15 -14.82
C GLN A 184 5.78 22.52 -13.62
N GLN A 185 5.06 22.16 -12.55
CA GLN A 185 5.65 21.80 -11.24
C GLN A 185 5.01 20.57 -10.58
N GLY A 186 4.05 19.93 -11.24
CA GLY A 186 3.23 18.87 -10.66
C GLY A 186 3.85 17.48 -10.78
N PHE A 187 3.27 16.53 -10.05
CA PHE A 187 3.68 15.11 -10.04
C PHE A 187 3.85 14.54 -11.47
N THR A 188 2.84 14.72 -12.33
CA THR A 188 2.84 14.17 -13.70
C THR A 188 3.90 14.79 -14.63
N ARG A 189 4.47 15.95 -14.27
CA ARG A 189 5.54 16.60 -15.03
C ARG A 189 6.93 16.05 -14.69
N TYR A 190 7.15 15.63 -13.45
CA TYR A 190 8.46 15.14 -13.01
C TYR A 190 8.55 13.62 -13.01
N ALA A 191 7.42 12.94 -12.78
CA ALA A 191 7.33 11.49 -12.85
C ALA A 191 7.65 10.99 -14.26
N LYS A 192 8.58 10.03 -14.35
CA LYS A 192 8.94 9.36 -15.60
C LYS A 192 8.78 7.86 -15.51
N VAL A 193 8.47 7.22 -16.62
CA VAL A 193 8.48 5.76 -16.76
C VAL A 193 9.36 5.44 -17.95
N ASN A 194 10.47 4.73 -17.73
CA ASN A 194 11.46 4.43 -18.78
C ASN A 194 11.91 5.69 -19.56
N GLY A 195 12.09 6.82 -18.85
CA GLY A 195 12.51 8.09 -19.43
C GLY A 195 11.40 8.93 -20.08
N ILE A 196 10.19 8.39 -20.25
CA ILE A 196 9.02 9.08 -20.81
C ILE A 196 8.23 9.75 -19.68
N LEU A 197 7.76 10.99 -19.88
CA LEU A 197 6.96 11.69 -18.88
C LEU A 197 5.62 11.00 -18.64
N LEU A 198 5.22 10.88 -17.38
CA LEU A 198 3.94 10.29 -17.00
C LEU A 198 2.76 11.07 -17.61
N ALA A 199 2.86 12.40 -17.74
CA ALA A 199 1.85 13.21 -18.42
C ALA A 199 1.61 12.79 -19.88
N ASP A 200 2.67 12.41 -20.60
CA ASP A 200 2.56 11.98 -22.00
C ASP A 200 1.89 10.60 -22.08
N LEU A 201 2.23 9.70 -21.14
CA LEU A 201 1.61 8.38 -21.02
C LEU A 201 0.13 8.44 -20.67
N LEU A 202 -0.25 9.35 -19.75
CA LEU A 202 -1.65 9.61 -19.39
C LEU A 202 -2.45 10.19 -20.57
N THR A 203 -1.84 11.08 -21.36
CA THR A 203 -2.48 11.67 -22.55
C THR A 203 -2.69 10.64 -23.66
N ALA A 204 -1.74 9.70 -23.81
CA ALA A 204 -1.83 8.61 -24.77
C ALA A 204 -2.76 7.46 -24.32
N TYR A 205 -3.25 7.48 -23.07
CA TYR A 205 -4.14 6.45 -22.56
C TYR A 205 -5.55 6.62 -23.18
N PRO A 206 -6.25 5.53 -23.56
CA PRO A 206 -7.48 5.59 -24.38
C PRO A 206 -8.59 6.47 -23.82
N THR A 207 -8.70 6.54 -22.50
CA THR A 207 -9.47 7.55 -21.79
C THR A 207 -8.47 8.59 -21.30
N SER A 208 -8.47 9.79 -21.88
CA SER A 208 -7.73 10.91 -21.31
C SER A 208 -8.18 11.10 -19.86
N ILE A 209 -7.29 10.80 -18.91
CA ILE A 209 -7.60 10.80 -17.47
C ILE A 209 -6.82 11.92 -16.81
N GLU A 210 -7.55 12.79 -16.11
CA GLU A 210 -6.94 13.63 -15.09
C GLU A 210 -6.70 12.79 -13.82
N LEU A 211 -5.44 12.44 -13.56
CA LEU A 211 -5.05 11.59 -12.42
C LEU A 211 -5.37 12.20 -11.05
N ILE A 212 -5.34 13.53 -10.94
CA ILE A 212 -5.64 14.26 -9.70
C ILE A 212 -6.69 15.32 -10.01
N GLU A 213 -7.87 15.13 -9.48
CA GLU A 213 -9.02 16.03 -9.61
C GLU A 213 -9.03 17.05 -8.46
N HIS A 214 -9.45 18.27 -8.75
CA HIS A 214 -9.73 19.29 -7.73
C HIS A 214 -11.23 19.40 -7.51
N VAL A 215 -11.66 19.18 -6.27
CA VAL A 215 -13.05 19.37 -5.85
C VAL A 215 -13.14 20.74 -5.17
N ARG A 216 -13.90 21.64 -5.80
CA ARG A 216 -13.94 23.07 -5.42
C ARG A 216 -14.43 23.22 -3.98
N GLY A 217 -13.61 23.89 -3.16
CA GLY A 217 -13.95 24.16 -1.76
C GLY A 217 -13.72 22.98 -0.81
N GLU A 218 -13.30 21.83 -1.33
CA GLU A 218 -13.23 20.58 -0.60
C GLU A 218 -11.79 20.06 -0.53
N GLY A 219 -11.09 19.96 -1.65
CA GLY A 219 -9.72 19.44 -1.67
C GLY A 219 -9.33 18.78 -2.98
N LEU A 220 -8.50 17.75 -2.87
CA LEU A 220 -7.96 16.99 -4.00
C LEU A 220 -8.37 15.52 -3.91
N LYS A 221 -8.60 14.90 -5.06
CA LYS A 221 -8.97 13.49 -5.19
C LYS A 221 -8.07 12.83 -6.22
N ILE A 222 -7.60 11.62 -5.94
CA ILE A 222 -6.97 10.78 -6.96
C ILE A 222 -8.04 10.07 -7.77
N ASN A 223 -7.94 10.20 -9.09
CA ASN A 223 -8.67 9.41 -10.06
C ASN A 223 -7.69 8.44 -10.71
N ASN A 224 -7.58 7.25 -10.11
CA ASN A 224 -6.68 6.18 -10.56
C ASN A 224 -7.53 5.01 -11.09
N PRO A 225 -7.96 5.07 -12.36
CA PRO A 225 -8.88 4.09 -12.89
C PRO A 225 -8.18 2.76 -13.09
N ILE A 226 -9.04 1.79 -13.33
CA ILE A 226 -8.67 0.43 -13.67
C ILE A 226 -8.06 0.44 -15.08
N GLY A 227 -6.85 -0.12 -15.17
CA GLY A 227 -5.94 -0.06 -16.30
C GLY A 227 -6.05 -1.20 -17.29
#